data_AF-A0A1I2F7C6-F1
#
_entry.id   AF-A0A1I2F7C6-F1
#
_cell.length_a   1.000
_cell.length_b   1.000
_cell.length_c   1.000
_cell.angle_alpha   90.00
_cell.angle_beta   90.00
_cell.angle_gamma   90.00
#
_symmetry.space_group_name_H-M   'P 1'
#
loop_
_entity.id
_entity.type
_entity.pdbx_description
1 polymer ?
#
loop_
_entity_poly.entity_id
_entity_poly.type
_entity_poly.pdbx_seq_one_letter_code
_entity_poly.pdbx_strand_id
1 'polypeptide(L)'
;MQAGAWIEPGRDADFATRLRAVQLLKPRLVVSHRSATALWRIETLTPMAEGTLEFIDPDLTLRSGGKGVLVHRMPLDEGDVVRCEGLRVTGADRTLADLLRAGPRDEALVAVESALTWRRVGGVRRAPVTTAALVSLALEAPLRGAEGGRRRLKLADPGSGPPRRPSRACACTTRAFGPRARPNSVRPTAAAAIWTSCSEPRGWPSRSRGTPTTAHASRTAGMSPASTRYSSARRCFFSSATPPRTSSTVPR
;
A
#
# COMPACT_ATOMS: atom_id res chain seq x y z
N MET A 1 -10.50 -30.42 11.17
CA MET A 1 -10.73 -30.10 9.75
C MET A 1 -9.86 -28.91 9.39
N GLN A 2 -8.93 -29.05 8.44
CA GLN A 2 -8.21 -27.88 7.89
C GLN A 2 -9.14 -27.17 6.90
N ALA A 3 -9.42 -25.90 7.15
CA ALA A 3 -10.12 -25.07 6.17
C ALA A 3 -9.21 -24.87 4.96
N GLY A 4 -9.70 -25.22 3.78
CA GLY A 4 -9.02 -25.04 2.50
C GLY A 4 -9.87 -24.18 1.56
N ALA A 5 -9.21 -23.44 0.67
CA ALA A 5 -9.85 -22.73 -0.42
C ALA A 5 -9.55 -23.46 -1.72
N TRP A 6 -10.58 -23.64 -2.55
CA TRP A 6 -10.49 -24.37 -3.81
C TRP A 6 -10.86 -23.45 -4.96
N ILE A 7 -10.21 -23.67 -6.10
CA ILE A 7 -10.54 -23.03 -7.37
C ILE A 7 -11.31 -24.06 -8.20
N GLU A 8 -12.30 -23.58 -8.93
CA GLU A 8 -13.04 -24.39 -9.89
C GLU A 8 -12.09 -25.05 -10.91
N PRO A 9 -12.21 -26.35 -11.16
CA PRO A 9 -11.37 -27.02 -12.16
C PRO A 9 -11.44 -26.33 -13.53
N GLY A 10 -10.28 -26.12 -14.16
CA GLY A 10 -10.17 -25.45 -15.46
C GLY A 10 -10.05 -23.92 -15.39
N ARG A 11 -10.07 -23.31 -14.20
CA ARG A 11 -9.68 -21.91 -13.98
C ARG A 11 -8.22 -21.82 -13.55
N ASP A 12 -7.48 -20.91 -14.18
CA ASP A 12 -6.14 -20.57 -13.71
C ASP A 12 -6.20 -19.74 -12.41
N ALA A 13 -5.29 -20.05 -11.49
CA ALA A 13 -5.12 -19.33 -10.24
C ALA A 13 -4.37 -18.02 -10.46
N ASP A 14 -5.06 -17.03 -11.02
CA ASP A 14 -4.50 -15.70 -11.20
C ASP A 14 -4.16 -15.03 -9.85
N PHE A 15 -3.41 -13.93 -9.94
CA PHE A 15 -2.94 -13.22 -8.75
C PHE A 15 -4.07 -12.77 -7.81
N ALA A 16 -5.14 -12.18 -8.35
CA ALA A 16 -6.28 -11.70 -7.57
C ALA A 16 -7.03 -12.86 -6.89
N THR A 17 -7.19 -13.98 -7.59
CA THR A 17 -7.83 -15.20 -7.05
C THR A 17 -7.02 -15.77 -5.90
N ARG A 18 -5.68 -15.79 -6.02
CA ARG A 18 -4.80 -16.22 -4.93
C ARG A 18 -4.89 -15.32 -3.71
N LEU A 19 -4.98 -13.99 -3.88
CA LEU A 19 -5.21 -13.06 -2.77
C LEU A 19 -6.57 -13.31 -2.10
N ARG A 20 -7.62 -13.52 -2.90
CA ARG A 20 -8.97 -13.80 -2.40
C ARG A 20 -9.02 -15.10 -1.61
N ALA A 21 -8.39 -16.16 -2.10
CA ALA A 21 -8.30 -17.42 -1.38
C ALA A 21 -7.67 -17.25 0.02
N VAL A 22 -6.58 -16.48 0.12
CA VAL A 22 -5.95 -16.20 1.42
C VAL A 22 -6.86 -15.40 2.35
N GLN A 23 -7.57 -14.38 1.84
CA GLN A 23 -8.50 -13.60 2.67
C GLN A 23 -9.74 -14.39 3.08
N LEU A 24 -10.25 -15.30 2.26
CA LEU A 24 -11.35 -16.18 2.66
C LEU A 24 -10.94 -17.09 3.82
N LEU A 25 -9.71 -17.61 3.79
CA LEU A 25 -9.16 -18.42 4.88
C LEU A 25 -8.76 -17.59 6.11
N LYS A 26 -8.38 -16.34 5.91
CA LYS A 26 -7.90 -15.42 6.96
C LYS A 26 -8.51 -14.02 6.75
N PRO A 27 -9.80 -13.79 7.10
CA PRO A 27 -10.53 -12.55 6.78
C PRO A 27 -9.96 -11.27 7.41
N ARG A 28 -9.13 -11.41 8.44
CA ARG A 28 -8.43 -10.29 9.09
C ARG A 28 -7.23 -9.75 8.32
N LEU A 29 -6.64 -10.54 7.41
CA LEU A 29 -5.47 -10.12 6.67
C LEU A 29 -5.83 -9.04 5.65
N VAL A 30 -5.01 -7.99 5.58
CA VAL A 30 -5.18 -6.88 4.64
C VAL A 30 -4.06 -6.93 3.60
N VAL A 31 -4.38 -6.88 2.31
CA VAL A 31 -3.38 -6.86 1.23
C VAL A 31 -2.54 -5.59 1.35
N SER A 32 -1.21 -5.73 1.23
CA SER A 32 -0.27 -4.63 1.49
C SER A 32 0.94 -4.65 0.56
N HIS A 33 1.78 -3.61 0.67
CA HIS A 33 3.09 -3.53 0.01
C HIS A 33 3.01 -3.86 -1.50
N ARG A 34 3.83 -4.79 -2.02
CA ARG A 34 3.89 -5.11 -3.45
C ARG A 34 2.59 -5.69 -3.98
N SER A 35 1.89 -6.45 -3.15
CA SER A 35 0.59 -7.01 -3.55
C SER A 35 -0.47 -5.92 -3.66
N ALA A 36 -0.45 -4.92 -2.78
CA ALA A 36 -1.34 -3.78 -2.88
C ALA A 36 -0.96 -2.88 -4.06
N THR A 37 0.33 -2.61 -4.32
CA THR A 37 0.73 -1.80 -5.50
C THR A 37 0.28 -2.44 -6.81
N ALA A 38 0.33 -3.77 -6.92
CA ALA A 38 -0.19 -4.47 -8.09
C ALA A 38 -1.70 -4.22 -8.30
N LEU A 39 -2.50 -4.29 -7.23
CA LEU A 39 -3.94 -3.97 -7.29
C LEU A 39 -4.21 -2.50 -7.65
N TRP A 40 -3.40 -1.57 -7.12
CA TRP A 40 -3.47 -0.15 -7.46
C TRP A 40 -2.91 0.20 -8.85
N ARG A 41 -2.35 -0.79 -9.56
CA ARG A 41 -1.62 -0.59 -10.83
C ARG A 41 -0.53 0.47 -10.69
N ILE A 42 0.21 0.40 -9.59
CA ILE A 42 1.41 1.19 -9.32
C ILE A 42 2.60 0.34 -9.73
N GLU A 43 3.44 0.89 -10.60
CA GLU A 43 4.61 0.18 -11.12
C GLU A 43 5.71 0.09 -10.07
N THR A 44 6.38 -1.05 -9.99
CA THR A 44 7.55 -1.29 -9.13
C THR A 44 8.75 -1.65 -10.01
N LEU A 45 9.96 -1.39 -9.52
CA LEU A 45 11.19 -1.66 -10.27
C LEU A 45 11.35 -3.15 -10.59
N THR A 46 11.07 -4.00 -9.61
CA THR A 46 11.06 -5.45 -9.80
C THR A 46 9.63 -5.90 -10.00
N PRO A 47 9.32 -6.62 -11.10
CA PRO A 47 8.04 -7.29 -11.25
C PRO A 47 7.83 -8.21 -10.05
N MET A 48 6.62 -8.23 -9.50
CA MET A 48 6.32 -9.11 -8.40
C MET A 48 6.62 -10.55 -8.82
N ALA A 49 7.59 -11.20 -8.16
CA ALA A 49 7.93 -12.59 -8.45
C ALA A 49 6.66 -13.43 -8.31
N GLU A 50 6.30 -14.16 -9.38
CA GLU A 50 5.13 -15.04 -9.42
C GLU A 50 5.17 -16.00 -8.23
N GLY A 51 4.46 -15.67 -7.14
CA GLY A 51 4.54 -16.52 -5.96
C GLY A 51 4.29 -15.85 -4.64
N THR A 52 4.84 -14.66 -4.38
CA THR A 52 4.80 -14.07 -3.04
C THR A 52 3.66 -13.06 -2.90
N LEU A 53 2.73 -13.36 -1.99
CA LEU A 53 1.61 -12.50 -1.64
C LEU A 53 1.91 -11.80 -0.31
N GLU A 54 1.72 -10.49 -0.25
CA GLU A 54 2.08 -9.65 0.89
C GLU A 54 0.83 -9.12 1.61
N PHE A 55 0.75 -9.37 2.91
CA PHE A 55 -0.36 -8.97 3.76
C PHE A 55 0.12 -8.31 5.04
N ILE A 56 -0.74 -7.48 5.65
CA ILE A 56 -0.60 -7.01 7.02
C ILE A 56 -1.57 -7.80 7.91
N ASP A 57 -1.07 -8.23 9.06
CA ASP A 57 -1.87 -8.74 10.18
C ASP A 57 -2.01 -7.64 11.25
N PRO A 58 -3.16 -6.94 11.30
CA PRO A 58 -3.35 -5.81 12.22
C PRO A 58 -3.35 -6.24 13.69
N ASP A 59 -3.83 -7.46 13.98
CA ASP A 59 -3.95 -7.99 15.35
C ASP A 59 -2.64 -8.55 15.89
N LEU A 60 -1.59 -8.61 15.05
CA LEU A 60 -0.26 -9.14 15.41
C LEU A 60 -0.29 -10.59 15.90
N THR A 61 -1.29 -11.38 15.53
CA THR A 61 -1.53 -12.75 16.02
C THR A 61 -0.83 -13.82 15.19
N LEU A 62 -0.66 -13.61 13.88
CA LEU A 62 -0.14 -14.59 12.95
C LEU A 62 1.38 -14.47 12.84
N ARG A 63 2.08 -15.56 13.18
CA ARG A 63 3.55 -15.63 13.09
C ARG A 63 4.06 -15.95 11.68
N SER A 64 3.25 -16.60 10.83
CA SER A 64 3.62 -16.90 9.44
C SER A 64 2.40 -17.01 8.50
N GLY A 65 2.59 -16.59 7.24
CA GLY A 65 1.55 -16.61 6.21
C GLY A 65 1.31 -17.98 5.58
N GLY A 66 2.32 -18.85 5.59
CA GLY A 66 2.37 -20.09 4.81
C GLY A 66 3.34 -19.95 3.62
N LYS A 67 3.44 -21.00 2.79
CA LYS A 67 4.29 -21.00 1.60
C LYS A 67 3.80 -19.94 0.60
N GLY A 68 4.68 -19.03 0.19
CA GLY A 68 4.34 -17.95 -0.76
C GLY A 68 3.48 -16.83 -0.18
N VAL A 69 3.32 -16.74 1.14
CA VAL A 69 2.58 -15.65 1.79
C VAL A 69 3.47 -15.00 2.84
N LEU A 70 3.81 -13.74 2.62
CA LEU A 70 4.52 -12.88 3.55
C LEU A 70 3.51 -12.07 4.35
N VAL A 71 3.61 -12.14 5.68
CA VAL A 71 2.72 -11.41 6.59
C VAL A 71 3.54 -10.45 7.43
N HIS A 72 3.28 -9.16 7.25
CA HIS A 72 3.84 -8.07 8.01
C HIS A 72 2.99 -7.85 9.26
N ARG A 73 3.63 -7.83 10.43
CA ARG A 73 2.96 -7.58 11.71
C ARG A 73 3.11 -6.10 12.05
N MET A 74 2.07 -5.32 11.78
CA MET A 74 2.04 -3.91 12.11
C MET A 74 0.60 -3.47 12.41
N PRO A 75 0.41 -2.52 13.34
CA PRO A 75 -0.90 -1.93 13.57
C PRO A 75 -1.37 -1.21 12.31
N LEU A 76 -2.66 -1.34 12.03
CA LEU A 76 -3.32 -0.72 10.89
C LEU A 76 -4.65 -0.15 11.36
N ASP A 77 -4.87 1.14 11.07
CA ASP A 77 -6.13 1.81 11.38
C ASP A 77 -7.22 1.39 10.39
N GLU A 78 -8.49 1.39 10.80
CA GLU A 78 -9.59 1.06 9.89
C GLU A 78 -9.69 2.04 8.71
N GLY A 79 -9.32 3.32 8.93
CA GLY A 79 -9.26 4.34 7.87
C GLY A 79 -8.18 4.09 6.83
N ASP A 80 -7.13 3.32 7.17
CA ASP A 80 -6.08 2.91 6.24
C ASP A 80 -6.52 1.72 5.35
N VAL A 81 -7.69 1.12 5.62
CA VAL A 81 -8.20 -0.06 4.90
C VAL A 81 -9.30 0.34 3.93
N VAL A 82 -9.11 -0.01 2.67
CA VAL A 82 -10.09 0.19 1.60
C VAL A 82 -10.47 -1.13 0.95
N ARG A 83 -11.60 -1.15 0.26
CA ARG A 83 -12.03 -2.30 -0.54
C ARG A 83 -11.70 -2.07 -2.01
N CYS A 84 -10.91 -2.97 -2.58
CA CYS A 84 -10.59 -3.00 -4.01
C CYS A 84 -10.97 -4.37 -4.55
N GLU A 85 -11.87 -4.45 -5.53
CA GLU A 85 -12.37 -5.71 -6.12
C GLU A 85 -12.93 -6.70 -5.06
N GLY A 86 -13.43 -6.16 -3.94
CA GLY A 86 -13.93 -6.92 -2.80
C GLY A 86 -12.83 -7.64 -1.99
N LEU A 87 -11.58 -7.22 -2.13
CA LEU A 87 -10.47 -7.55 -1.22
C LEU A 87 -10.27 -6.41 -0.24
N ARG A 88 -9.83 -6.72 0.99
CA ARG A 88 -9.35 -5.71 1.94
C ARG A 88 -7.93 -5.34 1.57
N VAL A 89 -7.68 -4.09 1.21
CA VAL A 89 -6.37 -3.60 0.76
C VAL A 89 -6.03 -2.35 1.54
N THR A 90 -4.75 -2.12 1.77
CA THR A 90 -4.28 -0.84 2.30
C THR A 90 -4.53 0.29 1.29
N GLY A 91 -4.87 1.48 1.78
CA GLY A 91 -4.93 2.70 0.98
C GLY A 91 -3.63 2.92 0.21
N ALA A 92 -3.69 3.61 -0.93
CA ALA A 92 -2.52 3.80 -1.79
C ALA A 92 -1.41 4.61 -1.10
N ASP A 93 -1.79 5.65 -0.36
CA ASP A 93 -0.90 6.45 0.50
C ASP A 93 -0.23 5.60 1.59
N ARG A 94 -1.01 4.76 2.29
CA ARG A 94 -0.48 3.84 3.28
C ARG A 94 0.48 2.82 2.68
N THR A 95 0.10 2.23 1.53
CA THR A 95 0.92 1.27 0.79
C THR A 95 2.29 1.87 0.44
N LEU A 96 2.31 3.10 -0.09
CA LEU A 96 3.54 3.80 -0.44
C LEU A 96 4.38 4.15 0.78
N ALA A 97 3.75 4.57 1.88
CA ALA A 97 4.45 4.83 3.13
C ALA A 97 5.14 3.55 3.65
N ASP A 98 4.48 2.39 3.57
CA ASP A 98 5.03 1.12 4.01
C ASP A 98 6.21 0.66 3.11
N LEU A 99 6.10 0.83 1.79
CA LEU A 99 7.23 0.62 0.88
C LEU A 99 8.41 1.56 1.19
N LEU A 100 8.14 2.83 1.47
CA LEU A 100 9.17 3.81 1.82
C LEU A 100 9.84 3.50 3.17
N ARG A 101 9.15 2.83 4.11
CA ARG A 101 9.71 2.42 5.41
C ARG A 101 10.58 1.18 5.30
N ALA A 102 10.04 0.12 4.69
CA ALA A 102 10.59 -1.23 4.78
C ALA A 102 11.13 -1.79 3.45
N GLY A 103 10.73 -1.23 2.31
CA GLY A 103 11.12 -1.72 1.00
C GLY A 103 12.52 -1.28 0.55
N PRO A 104 13.04 -1.91 -0.52
CA PRO A 104 14.23 -1.42 -1.21
C PRO A 104 14.03 0.03 -1.66
N ARG A 105 15.04 0.88 -1.47
CA ARG A 105 14.95 2.32 -1.74
C ARG A 105 14.47 2.60 -3.15
N ASP A 106 15.14 2.05 -4.16
CA ASP A 106 14.87 2.38 -5.56
C ASP A 106 13.49 1.93 -6.01
N GLU A 107 13.04 0.78 -5.49
CA GLU A 107 11.70 0.28 -5.76
C GLU A 107 10.61 1.17 -5.15
N ALA A 108 10.82 1.63 -3.91
CA ALA A 108 9.89 2.55 -3.26
C ALA A 108 9.82 3.90 -4.01
N LEU A 109 10.95 4.41 -4.50
CA LEU A 109 10.98 5.65 -5.28
C LEU A 109 10.23 5.52 -6.61
N VAL A 110 10.44 4.41 -7.34
CA VAL A 110 9.71 4.13 -8.59
C VAL A 110 8.20 4.01 -8.32
N ALA A 111 7.81 3.33 -7.25
CA ALA A 111 6.40 3.20 -6.87
C ALA A 111 5.76 4.56 -6.55
N VAL A 112 6.46 5.42 -5.81
CA VAL A 112 5.99 6.78 -5.50
C VAL A 112 5.87 7.62 -6.77
N GLU A 113 6.91 7.66 -7.61
CA GLU A 113 6.87 8.40 -8.87
C GLU A 113 5.72 7.92 -9.77
N SER A 114 5.55 6.60 -9.90
CA SER A 114 4.43 6.02 -10.64
C SER A 114 3.11 6.51 -10.06
N ALA A 115 2.88 6.35 -8.76
CA ALA A 115 1.61 6.70 -8.11
C ALA A 115 1.24 8.19 -8.22
N LEU A 116 2.22 9.10 -8.20
CA LEU A 116 2.01 10.55 -8.27
C LEU A 116 1.85 11.08 -9.71
N THR A 117 2.19 10.27 -10.72
CA THR A 117 2.16 10.70 -12.12
C THR A 117 1.09 9.96 -12.93
N TRP A 118 0.76 10.55 -14.08
CA TRP A 118 -0.02 9.86 -15.11
C TRP A 118 0.83 8.78 -15.77
N ARG A 119 0.35 7.54 -15.78
CA ARG A 119 1.07 6.41 -16.36
C ARG A 119 0.15 5.53 -17.20
N ARG A 120 0.73 4.73 -18.08
CA ARG A 120 0.02 3.65 -18.77
C ARG A 120 0.51 2.33 -18.22
N VAL A 121 -0.36 1.60 -17.53
CA VAL A 121 -0.03 0.32 -16.90
C VAL A 121 -0.92 -0.75 -17.51
N GLY A 122 -0.33 -1.80 -18.08
CA GLY A 122 -1.08 -2.86 -18.78
C GLY A 122 -1.93 -2.33 -19.94
N GLY A 123 -1.44 -1.33 -20.67
CA GLY A 123 -2.19 -0.70 -21.78
C GLY A 123 -3.27 0.31 -21.37
N VAL A 124 -3.55 0.46 -20.07
CA VAL A 124 -4.58 1.37 -19.56
C VAL A 124 -3.95 2.64 -19.01
N ARG A 125 -4.45 3.82 -19.42
CA ARG A 125 -4.03 5.11 -18.85
C ARG A 125 -4.63 5.27 -17.45
N ARG A 126 -3.76 5.47 -16.46
CA ARG A 126 -4.08 5.66 -15.05
C ARG A 126 -3.79 7.10 -14.63
N ALA A 127 -4.74 7.74 -13.95
CA ALA A 127 -4.56 9.02 -13.25
C ALA A 127 -3.74 8.84 -11.97
N PRO A 128 -3.06 9.87 -11.44
CA PRO A 128 -2.39 9.81 -10.14
C PRO A 128 -3.30 9.16 -9.08
N VAL A 129 -2.80 8.14 -8.38
CA VAL A 129 -3.60 7.39 -7.38
C VAL A 129 -3.70 8.17 -6.07
N THR A 130 -2.69 8.97 -5.77
CA THR A 130 -2.60 9.76 -4.53
C THR A 130 -1.77 11.02 -4.75
N THR A 131 -1.55 11.78 -3.68
CA THR A 131 -0.72 13.00 -3.67
C THR A 131 0.45 12.85 -2.70
N ALA A 132 1.51 13.61 -2.91
CA ALA A 132 2.68 13.61 -2.02
C ALA A 132 2.31 14.03 -0.59
N ALA A 133 1.33 14.93 -0.43
CA ALA A 133 0.83 15.37 0.86
C ALA A 133 0.18 14.23 1.66
N LEU A 134 -0.63 13.38 1.01
CA LEU A 134 -1.24 12.22 1.66
C LEU A 134 -0.20 11.16 2.04
N VAL A 135 0.78 10.90 1.17
CA VAL A 135 1.89 9.98 1.51
C VAL A 135 2.71 10.53 2.69
N SER A 136 2.97 11.84 2.72
CA SER A 136 3.66 12.48 3.84
C SER A 136 2.86 12.35 5.13
N LEU A 137 1.54 12.56 5.09
CA LEU A 137 0.67 12.37 6.24
C LEU A 137 0.70 10.93 6.74
N ALA A 138 0.63 9.94 5.83
CA ALA A 138 0.74 8.53 6.17
C ALA A 138 2.10 8.17 6.82
N LEU A 139 3.18 8.91 6.51
CA LEU A 139 4.50 8.77 7.12
C LEU A 139 4.63 9.45 8.50
N GLU A 140 3.64 10.25 8.92
CA GLU A 140 3.65 10.86 10.25
C GLU A 140 3.42 9.85 11.37
N ALA A 141 2.75 8.73 11.08
CA ALA A 141 2.58 7.64 12.03
C ALA A 141 3.94 7.15 12.58
N PRO A 142 4.08 6.96 13.92
CA PRO A 142 5.34 6.66 14.60
C PRO A 142 5.74 5.18 14.45
N LEU A 143 5.86 4.73 13.20
CA LEU A 143 6.26 3.38 12.84
C LEU A 143 7.75 3.32 12.53
N ARG A 144 8.33 2.12 12.67
CA ARG A 144 9.75 1.89 12.33
C ARG A 144 10.02 2.32 10.89
N GLY A 145 11.14 3.01 10.68
CA GLY A 145 11.53 3.50 9.37
C GLY A 145 10.81 4.77 8.91
N ALA A 146 9.98 5.42 9.75
CA ALA A 146 9.28 6.65 9.38
C ALA A 146 10.23 7.77 8.94
N GLU A 147 11.30 8.04 9.70
CA GLU A 147 12.28 9.07 9.33
C GLU A 147 12.99 8.75 8.01
N GLY A 148 13.42 7.49 7.83
CA GLY A 148 14.01 7.02 6.58
C GLY A 148 13.04 7.16 5.41
N GLY A 149 11.76 6.83 5.62
CA GLY A 149 10.70 7.00 4.63
C GLY A 149 10.49 8.46 4.23
N ARG A 150 10.47 9.39 5.19
CA ARG A 150 10.36 10.83 4.91
C ARG A 150 11.57 11.35 4.14
N ARG A 151 12.79 10.94 4.51
CA ARG A 151 14.01 11.28 3.76
C ARG A 151 13.95 10.77 2.32
N ARG A 152 13.43 9.56 2.11
CA ARG A 152 13.24 8.99 0.76
C ARG A 152 12.15 9.72 -0.03
N LEU A 153 11.02 10.06 0.58
CA LEU A 153 9.95 10.81 -0.08
C LEU A 153 10.46 12.15 -0.64
N LYS A 154 11.34 12.85 0.10
CA LYS A 154 11.99 14.09 -0.39
C LYS A 154 12.82 13.90 -1.67
N LEU A 155 13.31 12.69 -1.94
CA LEU A 155 14.04 12.39 -3.18
C LEU A 155 13.10 12.13 -4.36
N ALA A 156 11.86 11.73 -4.09
CA ALA A 156 10.84 11.51 -5.11
C ALA A 156 10.07 12.78 -5.47
N ASP A 157 10.31 13.89 -4.76
CA ASP A 157 9.67 15.17 -5.06
C ASP A 157 10.19 15.70 -6.41
N PRO A 158 9.35 15.82 -7.45
CA PRO A 158 9.77 16.37 -8.73
C PRO A 158 10.22 17.84 -8.62
N GLY A 159 9.89 18.53 -7.53
CA GLY A 159 10.38 19.86 -7.19
C GLY A 159 11.79 19.91 -6.58
N SER A 160 12.37 18.76 -6.21
CA SER A 160 13.72 18.70 -5.61
C SER A 160 14.85 18.68 -6.64
N GLY A 161 14.53 18.66 -7.94
CA GLY A 161 15.49 18.90 -9.01
C GLY A 161 15.63 20.40 -9.30
N PRO A 162 16.79 20.87 -9.81
CA PRO A 162 16.87 22.23 -10.36
C PRO A 162 15.74 22.42 -11.38
N PRO A 163 15.11 23.62 -11.45
CA PRO A 163 13.89 23.82 -12.22
C PRO A 163 14.07 23.29 -13.63
N ARG A 164 13.40 22.16 -13.93
CA ARG A 164 13.34 21.62 -15.29
C ARG A 164 12.64 22.68 -16.11
N ARG A 165 13.43 23.44 -16.86
CA ARG A 165 12.97 24.38 -17.87
C ARG A 165 11.93 23.65 -18.73
N PRO A 166 10.74 24.21 -18.99
CA PRO A 166 9.77 23.56 -19.85
C PRO A 166 10.43 23.29 -21.19
N SER A 167 10.43 22.03 -21.62
CA SER A 167 10.97 21.61 -22.90
C SER A 167 10.16 22.27 -24.02
N ARG A 168 10.62 23.44 -24.50
CA ARG A 168 10.39 23.82 -25.89
C ARG A 168 11.02 22.73 -26.74
N ALA A 169 10.24 22.25 -27.71
CA ALA A 169 10.65 21.27 -28.71
C ALA A 169 12.11 21.47 -29.12
N CYS A 170 12.95 20.50 -28.76
CA CYS A 170 14.26 20.39 -29.36
C CYS A 170 14.04 19.85 -30.77
N ALA A 171 13.88 20.76 -31.73
CA ALA A 171 14.04 20.48 -33.14
C ALA A 171 15.52 20.21 -33.39
N CYS A 172 15.93 18.94 -33.31
CA CYS A 172 17.16 18.48 -33.92
C CYS A 172 16.87 18.20 -35.39
N THR A 173 17.36 19.12 -36.22
CA THR A 173 17.39 19.09 -37.68
C THR A 173 17.87 17.75 -38.22
N THR A 174 17.06 17.19 -39.11
CA THR A 174 17.34 16.05 -39.99
C THR A 174 18.71 16.17 -40.64
N ARG A 175 19.59 15.18 -40.43
CA ARG A 175 20.67 14.88 -41.37
C ARG A 175 20.41 13.49 -41.95
N ALA A 176 20.24 13.49 -43.26
CA ALA A 176 19.81 12.38 -44.09
C ALA A 176 20.69 11.14 -43.96
N PHE A 177 20.05 9.97 -43.87
CA PHE A 177 20.62 8.71 -44.35
C PHE A 177 19.60 8.04 -45.27
N GLY A 178 20.06 7.72 -46.47
CA GLY A 178 19.26 7.23 -47.60
C GLY A 178 18.73 5.80 -47.44
N PRO A 179 17.92 5.34 -48.41
CA PRO A 179 16.98 4.25 -48.24
C PRO A 179 17.55 2.89 -48.66
N ARG A 180 17.16 1.81 -47.98
CA ARG A 180 16.80 0.54 -48.62
C ARG A 180 16.17 -0.46 -47.65
N ALA A 181 15.32 -1.27 -48.26
CA ALA A 181 14.77 -2.56 -47.84
C ALA A 181 13.50 -2.56 -46.96
N ARG A 182 12.43 -3.05 -47.59
CA ARG A 182 11.15 -3.50 -47.01
C ARG A 182 11.38 -4.67 -46.05
N PRO A 183 10.47 -4.87 -45.08
CA PRO A 183 9.80 -6.17 -45.03
C PRO A 183 8.29 -6.10 -44.78
N ASN A 184 7.67 -7.23 -45.12
CA ASN A 184 6.25 -7.52 -45.16
C ASN A 184 5.47 -7.18 -43.88
N SER A 185 4.24 -6.73 -44.11
CA SER A 185 3.22 -6.54 -43.08
C SER A 185 2.55 -7.88 -42.74
N VAL A 186 2.60 -8.25 -41.47
CA VAL A 186 1.68 -9.22 -40.86
C VAL A 186 0.86 -8.44 -39.83
N ARG A 187 -0.46 -8.43 -40.04
CA ARG A 187 -1.44 -7.84 -39.13
C ARG A 187 -1.49 -8.62 -37.82
N PRO A 188 -1.80 -7.94 -36.70
CA PRO A 188 -2.73 -8.54 -35.75
C PRO A 188 -3.93 -7.65 -35.47
N THR A 189 -5.04 -8.37 -35.33
CA THR A 189 -6.41 -7.99 -35.05
C THR A 189 -6.52 -7.21 -33.74
N ALA A 190 -7.10 -6.00 -33.78
CA ALA A 190 -7.47 -5.26 -32.59
C ALA A 190 -8.78 -5.84 -32.03
N ALA A 191 -8.70 -6.54 -30.90
CA ALA A 191 -9.84 -6.79 -30.03
C ALA A 191 -10.09 -5.54 -29.18
N ALA A 192 -11.21 -4.89 -29.44
CA ALA A 192 -11.73 -3.81 -28.64
C ALA A 192 -12.18 -4.35 -27.26
N ALA A 193 -11.66 -3.79 -26.18
CA ALA A 193 -12.25 -3.92 -24.86
C ALA A 193 -12.78 -2.54 -24.45
N ILE A 194 -14.08 -2.37 -24.67
CA ILE A 194 -14.92 -1.31 -24.13
C ILE A 194 -15.03 -1.57 -22.63
N TRP A 195 -14.68 -0.60 -21.78
CA TRP A 195 -15.21 -0.60 -20.41
C TRP A 195 -15.89 0.71 -20.09
N THR A 196 -17.13 0.54 -19.66
CA THR A 196 -18.16 1.53 -19.47
C THR A 196 -17.89 2.34 -18.20
N SER A 197 -18.03 3.66 -18.36
CA SER A 197 -18.16 4.69 -17.32
C SER A 197 -18.75 4.17 -15.99
N CYS A 198 -17.96 4.26 -14.91
CA CYS A 198 -18.53 4.33 -13.55
C CYS A 198 -19.03 5.76 -13.32
N SER A 199 -20.33 5.90 -13.38
CA SER A 199 -21.10 7.11 -13.10
C SER A 199 -20.92 7.54 -11.64
N GLU A 200 -20.57 8.81 -11.42
CA GLU A 200 -20.68 9.50 -10.14
C GLU A 200 -22.15 9.59 -9.70
N PRO A 201 -22.52 9.23 -8.45
CA PRO A 201 -23.75 9.70 -7.87
C PRO A 201 -23.56 11.13 -7.35
N ARG A 202 -24.18 12.08 -8.09
CA ARG A 202 -24.52 13.43 -7.65
C ARG A 202 -25.34 13.37 -6.35
N GLY A 203 -24.94 14.16 -5.35
CA GLY A 203 -25.76 14.38 -4.16
C GLY A 203 -25.04 15.00 -2.98
N TRP A 204 -24.63 16.27 -3.09
CA TRP A 204 -24.28 17.09 -1.92
C TRP A 204 -25.46 18.01 -1.59
N PRO A 205 -26.14 17.86 -0.44
CA PRO A 205 -27.05 18.88 0.04
C PRO A 205 -26.29 20.02 0.73
N SER A 206 -26.66 21.22 0.33
CA SER A 206 -26.27 22.52 0.86
C SER A 206 -26.57 22.63 2.36
N ARG A 207 -25.56 22.94 3.18
CA ARG A 207 -25.76 23.42 4.55
C ARG A 207 -25.95 24.94 4.55
N SER A 208 -27.12 25.31 5.03
CA SER A 208 -27.58 26.65 5.35
C SER A 208 -26.74 27.29 6.46
N ARG A 209 -26.61 28.62 6.36
CA ARG A 209 -26.00 29.52 7.33
C ARG A 209 -26.89 29.59 8.57
N GLY A 210 -26.31 29.35 9.75
CA GLY A 210 -26.91 29.68 11.04
C GLY A 210 -26.01 30.66 11.78
N THR A 211 -26.54 31.85 12.05
CA THR A 211 -25.97 32.90 12.90
C THR A 211 -25.90 32.45 14.37
N PRO A 212 -24.85 32.79 15.13
CA PRO A 212 -24.90 32.71 16.58
C PRO A 212 -25.34 34.04 17.19
N THR A 213 -26.42 33.99 17.97
CA THR A 213 -26.92 35.06 18.83
C THR A 213 -26.15 35.08 20.15
N THR A 214 -25.79 36.29 20.57
CA THR A 214 -25.12 36.68 21.81
C THR A 214 -25.91 36.29 23.06
N ALA A 215 -25.24 35.74 24.09
CA ALA A 215 -25.70 35.82 25.47
C ALA A 215 -24.51 35.88 26.45
N HIS A 216 -24.61 36.86 27.35
CA HIS A 216 -23.66 37.29 28.37
C HIS A 216 -23.60 36.37 29.60
N ALA A 217 -22.50 36.57 30.35
CA ALA A 217 -22.41 36.63 31.82
C ALA A 217 -21.81 35.43 32.59
N SER A 218 -20.57 35.68 33.03
CA SER A 218 -20.12 35.66 34.43
C SER A 218 -20.04 34.32 35.19
N ARG A 219 -18.81 33.91 35.54
CA ARG A 219 -18.25 34.09 36.90
C ARG A 219 -16.88 33.46 37.05
N THR A 220 -16.03 34.21 37.74
CA THR A 220 -14.70 33.91 38.26
C THR A 220 -14.77 33.16 39.59
N ALA A 221 -13.90 32.16 39.74
CA ALA A 221 -13.32 31.55 40.95
C ALA A 221 -12.94 30.12 40.52
N GLY A 222 -11.71 29.61 40.60
CA GLY A 222 -10.65 29.75 41.57
C GLY A 222 -10.02 28.35 41.70
N MET A 223 -8.74 28.27 42.06
CA MET A 223 -7.99 27.07 42.46
C MET A 223 -7.39 26.17 41.35
N SER A 224 -6.09 26.35 41.17
CA SER A 224 -5.07 25.35 40.80
C SER A 224 -4.42 24.79 42.10
N PRO A 225 -3.48 23.81 42.06
CA PRO A 225 -3.40 22.61 41.22
C PRO A 225 -2.98 21.34 42.02
N ALA A 226 -2.73 20.25 41.28
CA ALA A 226 -1.75 19.18 41.54
C ALA A 226 -2.07 18.05 42.54
N SER A 227 -2.22 16.84 42.00
CA SER A 227 -1.24 15.74 42.07
C SER A 227 -1.93 14.37 42.18
N THR A 228 -2.11 13.73 41.03
CA THR A 228 -2.59 12.34 40.95
C THR A 228 -1.43 11.40 41.23
N ARG A 229 -1.58 10.60 42.29
CA ARG A 229 -0.73 9.47 42.65
C ARG A 229 -0.82 8.40 41.56
N TYR A 230 0.32 8.01 40.99
CA TYR A 230 0.44 6.80 40.18
C TYR A 230 0.98 5.68 41.07
N SER A 231 0.11 4.73 41.40
CA SER A 231 0.46 3.47 42.06
C SER A 231 0.30 2.35 41.05
N SER A 232 1.39 1.68 40.70
CA SER A 232 1.34 0.40 40.01
C SER A 232 2.48 -0.48 40.47
N ALA A 233 2.19 -1.24 41.53
CA ALA A 233 2.86 -2.49 41.82
C ALA A 233 2.38 -3.55 40.81
N ARG A 234 3.32 -4.32 40.25
CA ARG A 234 3.20 -5.78 40.04
C ARG A 234 4.52 -6.36 39.56
N ARG A 235 5.16 -7.11 40.46
CA ARG A 235 6.13 -8.16 40.16
C ARG A 235 5.39 -9.31 39.48
N CYS A 236 5.95 -9.87 38.42
CA CYS A 236 5.78 -11.29 38.09
C CYS A 236 7.16 -11.85 37.72
N PHE A 237 7.64 -12.73 38.60
CA PHE A 237 8.71 -13.69 38.36
C PHE A 237 8.35 -14.59 37.17
N PHE A 238 9.32 -14.95 36.32
CA PHE A 238 9.19 -16.13 35.47
C PHE A 238 10.44 -17.00 35.62
N SER A 239 10.21 -18.17 36.21
CA SER A 239 11.18 -19.23 36.45
C SER A 239 11.44 -19.99 35.15
N SER A 240 12.71 -20.17 34.82
CA SER A 240 13.19 -21.00 33.72
C SER A 240 13.13 -22.48 34.10
N ALA A 241 12.28 -23.27 33.42
CA ALA A 241 12.29 -24.72 33.49
C ALA A 241 12.80 -25.31 32.17
N THR A 242 13.91 -26.02 32.28
CA THR A 242 14.65 -26.76 31.24
C THR A 242 13.85 -27.96 30.74
N PRO A 243 13.79 -28.25 29.43
CA PRO A 243 13.31 -29.55 28.95
C PRO A 243 14.46 -30.58 28.85
N PRO A 244 14.18 -31.88 29.07
CA PRO A 244 15.17 -32.95 29.08
C PRO A 244 15.63 -33.37 27.68
N ARG A 245 16.90 -33.74 27.55
CA ARG A 245 17.48 -34.44 26.40
C ARG A 245 17.12 -35.92 26.47
N THR A 246 16.38 -36.43 25.49
CA THR A 246 16.25 -37.87 25.24
C THR A 246 17.21 -38.28 24.12
N SER A 247 18.26 -38.98 24.50
CA SER A 247 19.16 -39.73 23.62
C SER A 247 18.51 -41.06 23.23
N SER A 248 18.21 -41.24 21.94
CA SER A 248 17.80 -42.52 21.38
C SER A 248 19.02 -43.36 21.03
N THR A 249 19.23 -44.43 21.79
CA THR A 249 20.11 -45.55 21.49
C THR A 249 19.47 -46.41 20.40
N VAL A 250 20.17 -46.65 19.30
CA VAL A 250 19.84 -47.67 18.29
C VAL A 250 20.58 -48.95 18.65
N PRO A 251 19.90 -50.11 18.75
CA PRO A 251 20.55 -51.40 18.61
C PRO A 251 20.18 -52.10 17.30
N ARG A 252 21.25 -52.50 16.60
CA ARG A 252 21.44 -53.56 15.59
C ARG A 252 20.62 -53.54 14.31
#